data_AF-K0VVD1-F1
#
_entry.id   AF-K0VVD1-F1
#
_cell.length_a   1.000
_cell.length_b   1.000
_cell.length_c   1.000
_cell.angle_alpha   90.00
_cell.angle_beta   90.00
_cell.angle_gamma   90.00
#
_symmetry.space_group_name_H-M   'P 1'
#
loop_
_entity.id
_entity.type
_entity.pdbx_description
1 polymer ?
#
loop_
_entity_poly.entity_id
_entity_poly.type
_entity_poly.pdbx_seq_one_letter_code
_entity_poly.pdbx_strand_id
1 'polypeptide(L)'
;MLQFAHKRPFPRADPVTQVYDTIRAIGREAWNACFRGQVEDYDCLLAIEGAGIGDFEWRYLTIVEDGKISAAMPAFLCPYPLDTTLEEGLPRRLIRRVRQHASGFLVLRLACLGSPCTETGAIGFHADVPEERREALFGQLLTAFEALAAEEGCALMGIKDIPAPVAAEFGALFSKRRYAAI
;
A
#
# COMPACT_ATOMS: atom_id res chain seq x y z
N MET A 1 46.89 2.01 -12.30
CA MET A 1 46.05 2.54 -11.20
C MET A 1 44.74 3.01 -11.81
N LEU A 2 43.66 2.26 -11.61
CA LEU A 2 42.31 2.67 -12.04
C LEU A 2 41.73 3.60 -10.96
N GLN A 3 41.48 4.86 -11.33
CA GLN A 3 40.77 5.80 -10.48
C GLN A 3 39.29 5.43 -10.46
N PHE A 4 38.81 4.95 -9.31
CA PHE A 4 37.38 4.85 -9.04
C PHE A 4 36.81 6.27 -8.96
N ALA A 5 36.05 6.67 -9.98
CA ALA A 5 35.25 7.88 -9.93
C ALA A 5 34.14 7.69 -8.89
N HIS A 6 34.35 8.16 -7.67
CA HIS A 6 33.26 8.39 -6.74
C HIS A 6 32.36 9.49 -7.33
N LYS A 7 31.25 9.08 -7.97
CA LYS A 7 30.12 9.98 -8.19
C LYS A 7 29.66 10.48 -6.82
N ARG A 8 29.99 11.72 -6.49
CA ARG A 8 29.34 12.43 -5.38
C ARG A 8 27.83 12.41 -5.68
N PRO A 9 26.98 11.96 -4.75
CA PRO A 9 25.56 12.13 -4.94
C PRO A 9 25.28 13.63 -4.99
N PHE A 10 24.68 14.09 -6.08
CA PHE A 10 24.01 15.39 -6.07
C PHE A 10 22.98 15.37 -4.93
N PRO A 11 22.77 16.48 -4.20
CA PRO A 11 21.69 16.56 -3.24
C PRO A 11 20.37 16.35 -3.99
N ARG A 12 19.74 15.18 -3.79
CA ARG A 12 18.37 14.92 -4.21
C ARG A 12 17.46 15.91 -3.49
N ALA A 13 16.49 16.48 -4.20
CA ALA A 13 15.44 17.26 -3.56
C ALA A 13 14.74 16.44 -2.47
N ASP A 14 14.19 17.12 -1.47
CA ASP A 14 13.47 16.46 -0.39
C ASP A 14 12.34 15.58 -0.96
N PRO A 15 12.20 14.32 -0.51
CA PRO A 15 11.20 13.43 -1.05
C PRO A 15 9.79 13.96 -0.75
N VAL A 16 8.93 14.00 -1.77
CA VAL A 16 7.54 14.45 -1.65
C VAL A 16 6.61 13.28 -1.87
N THR A 17 5.72 13.04 -0.91
CA THR A 17 4.68 12.02 -1.08
C THR A 17 3.51 12.57 -1.91
N GLN A 18 3.01 11.76 -2.84
CA GLN A 18 1.78 12.02 -3.58
C GLN A 18 0.85 10.80 -3.50
N VAL A 19 -0.45 11.08 -3.42
CA VAL A 19 -1.53 10.08 -3.43
C VAL A 19 -2.40 10.34 -4.65
N TYR A 20 -2.72 9.29 -5.40
CA TYR A 20 -3.57 9.35 -6.58
C TYR A 20 -4.74 8.40 -6.47
N ASP A 21 -5.90 8.78 -7.00
CA ASP A 21 -7.11 7.95 -6.99
C ASP A 21 -7.20 6.99 -8.21
N THR A 22 -6.27 7.13 -9.16
CA THR A 22 -6.15 6.27 -10.34
C THR A 22 -4.70 6.13 -10.75
N ILE A 23 -4.30 4.93 -11.17
CA ILE A 23 -2.95 4.68 -11.66
C ILE A 23 -2.65 5.49 -12.94
N ARG A 24 -3.69 5.86 -13.69
CA ARG A 24 -3.58 6.67 -14.91
C ARG A 24 -2.92 8.02 -14.68
N ALA A 25 -3.09 8.61 -13.50
CA ALA A 25 -2.50 9.89 -13.14
C ALA A 25 -0.97 9.82 -12.98
N ILE A 26 -0.43 8.63 -12.76
CA ILE A 26 1.00 8.37 -12.59
C ILE A 26 1.68 8.15 -13.94
N GLY A 27 1.00 7.41 -14.82
CA GLY A 27 1.54 6.99 -16.11
C GLY A 27 2.35 5.69 -16.02
N ARG A 28 2.27 4.93 -17.12
CA ARG A 28 2.85 3.58 -17.25
C ARG A 28 4.34 3.54 -16.98
N GLU A 29 5.08 4.41 -17.64
CA GLU A 29 6.54 4.41 -17.62
C GLU A 29 7.07 4.73 -16.23
N ALA A 30 6.44 5.71 -15.55
CA ALA A 30 6.82 6.12 -14.22
C ALA A 30 6.54 5.01 -13.18
N TRP A 31 5.38 4.36 -13.26
CA TRP A 31 5.05 3.23 -12.38
C TRP A 31 5.99 2.04 -12.63
N ASN A 32 6.10 1.58 -13.89
CA ASN A 32 6.88 0.39 -14.23
C ASN A 32 8.38 0.56 -14.01
N ALA A 33 8.89 1.80 -13.89
CA ALA A 33 10.28 2.03 -13.48
C ALA A 33 10.57 1.53 -12.05
N CYS A 34 9.56 1.47 -11.17
CA CYS A 34 9.64 0.93 -9.81
C CYS A 34 9.33 -0.57 -9.72
N PHE A 35 8.67 -1.14 -10.73
CA PHE A 35 8.18 -2.52 -10.74
C PHE A 35 8.75 -3.34 -11.91
N ARG A 36 10.00 -3.06 -12.30
CA ARG A 36 10.63 -3.76 -13.44
C ARG A 36 10.65 -5.27 -13.23
N GLY A 37 10.12 -5.99 -14.22
CA GLY A 37 10.08 -7.46 -14.22
C GLY A 37 8.98 -8.06 -13.35
N GLN A 38 8.13 -7.24 -12.73
CA GLN A 38 6.93 -7.71 -12.04
C GLN A 38 5.81 -7.96 -13.04
N VAL A 39 5.03 -9.02 -12.82
CA VAL A 39 3.81 -9.31 -13.60
C VAL A 39 2.65 -8.40 -13.18
N GLU A 40 2.62 -8.04 -11.89
CA GLU A 40 1.61 -7.18 -11.28
C GLU A 40 1.99 -5.70 -11.45
N ASP A 41 2.17 -5.31 -12.70
CA ASP A 41 2.64 -3.98 -13.10
C ASP A 41 1.47 -3.02 -13.40
N TYR A 42 1.78 -1.90 -14.05
CA TYR A 42 0.79 -0.89 -14.42
C TYR A 42 -0.43 -1.45 -15.17
N ASP A 43 -0.24 -2.34 -16.14
CA ASP A 43 -1.36 -2.86 -16.95
C ASP A 43 -2.29 -3.73 -16.12
N CYS A 44 -1.70 -4.57 -15.27
CA CYS A 44 -2.45 -5.43 -14.37
C CYS A 44 -3.31 -4.59 -13.41
N LEU A 45 -2.70 -3.60 -12.75
CA LEU A 45 -3.41 -2.72 -11.83
C LEU A 45 -4.47 -1.86 -12.53
N LEU A 46 -4.19 -1.39 -13.75
CA LEU A 46 -5.17 -0.65 -14.55
C LEU A 46 -6.38 -1.51 -14.93
N ALA A 47 -6.14 -2.77 -15.28
CA ALA A 47 -7.21 -3.72 -15.60
C ALA A 47 -8.05 -4.03 -14.36
N ILE A 48 -7.42 -4.22 -13.20
CA ILE A 48 -8.09 -4.44 -11.90
C ILE A 48 -8.94 -3.21 -11.54
N GLU A 49 -8.37 -2.00 -11.60
CA GLU A 49 -9.07 -0.73 -11.33
C GLU A 49 -10.31 -0.59 -12.25
N GLY A 50 -10.15 -0.89 -13.54
CA GLY A 50 -11.20 -0.79 -14.55
C GLY A 50 -12.25 -1.90 -14.52
N ALA A 51 -12.03 -3.00 -13.79
CA ALA A 51 -12.94 -4.14 -13.74
C ALA A 51 -14.19 -3.88 -12.87
N GLY A 52 -14.20 -2.82 -12.04
CA GLY A 52 -15.34 -2.46 -11.20
C GLY A 52 -15.66 -3.54 -10.15
N ILE A 53 -14.64 -4.20 -9.62
CA ILE A 53 -14.78 -5.30 -8.66
C ILE A 53 -15.02 -4.71 -7.28
N GLY A 54 -16.15 -5.05 -6.66
CA GLY A 54 -16.45 -4.70 -5.26
C GLY A 54 -16.57 -3.20 -4.99
N ASP A 55 -16.72 -2.88 -3.71
CA ASP A 55 -16.79 -1.50 -3.21
C ASP A 55 -15.40 -0.99 -2.81
N PHE A 56 -14.41 -1.18 -3.68
CA PHE A 56 -13.03 -0.71 -3.46
C PHE A 56 -12.85 0.71 -3.98
N GLU A 57 -12.26 1.57 -3.14
CA GLU A 57 -11.73 2.86 -3.55
C GLU A 57 -10.21 2.73 -3.75
N TRP A 58 -9.73 3.00 -4.95
CA TRP A 58 -8.32 2.84 -5.31
C TRP A 58 -7.50 4.04 -4.85
N ARG A 59 -6.31 3.77 -4.33
CA ARG A 59 -5.31 4.79 -3.99
C ARG A 59 -3.95 4.30 -4.46
N TYR A 60 -3.08 5.21 -4.87
CA TYR A 60 -1.72 4.90 -5.30
C TYR A 60 -0.78 5.89 -4.64
N LEU A 61 0.11 5.39 -3.79
CA LEU A 61 1.07 6.20 -3.06
C LEU A 61 2.40 6.19 -3.79
N THR A 62 3.01 7.37 -3.92
CA THR A 62 4.33 7.52 -4.53
C THR A 62 5.19 8.46 -3.69
N ILE A 63 6.50 8.23 -3.71
CA ILE A 63 7.51 9.16 -3.21
C ILE A 63 8.27 9.70 -4.42
N VAL A 64 8.25 11.02 -4.61
CA VAL A 64 8.87 11.69 -5.74
C VAL A 64 10.13 12.44 -5.30
N GLU A 65 11.24 12.18 -5.97
CA GLU A 65 12.52 12.87 -5.81
C GLU A 65 13.04 13.32 -7.18
N ASP A 66 13.46 14.58 -7.32
CA ASP A 66 13.98 15.13 -8.58
C ASP A 66 13.05 14.89 -9.80
N GLY A 67 11.73 14.94 -9.57
CA GLY A 67 10.70 14.70 -10.59
C GLY A 67 10.55 13.23 -11.02
N LYS A 68 11.15 12.28 -10.30
CA LYS A 68 11.04 10.84 -10.53
C LYS A 68 10.42 10.14 -9.34
N ILE A 69 9.65 9.09 -9.60
CA ILE A 69 9.14 8.24 -8.53
C ILE A 69 10.30 7.37 -8.05
N SER A 70 10.62 7.48 -6.76
CA SER A 70 11.64 6.69 -6.09
C SER A 70 11.04 5.45 -5.43
N ALA A 71 9.82 5.54 -4.90
CA ALA A 71 9.10 4.42 -4.34
C ALA A 71 7.59 4.53 -4.62
N ALA A 72 6.90 3.40 -4.75
CA ALA A 72 5.47 3.37 -4.98
C ALA A 72 4.80 2.10 -4.43
N MET A 73 3.55 2.23 -4.01
CA MET A 73 2.68 1.12 -3.63
C MET A 73 1.21 1.43 -3.95
N PRO A 74 0.43 0.44 -4.41
CA PRO A 74 -1.02 0.57 -4.44
C PRO A 74 -1.57 0.56 -3.01
N ALA A 75 -2.75 1.11 -2.83
CA ALA A 75 -3.57 0.99 -1.64
C ALA A 75 -5.05 0.93 -2.05
N PHE A 76 -5.88 0.45 -1.14
CA PHE A 76 -7.32 0.47 -1.33
C PHE A 76 -8.04 0.76 -0.02
N LEU A 77 -9.21 1.37 -0.15
CA LEU A 77 -10.15 1.55 0.95
C LEU A 77 -11.41 0.73 0.66
N CYS A 78 -12.01 0.14 1.70
CA CYS A 78 -13.28 -0.56 1.54
C CYS A 78 -14.09 -0.60 2.84
N PRO A 79 -15.42 -0.80 2.75
CA PRO A 79 -16.20 -1.27 3.88
C PRO A 79 -15.76 -2.70 4.26
N TYR A 80 -15.43 -2.90 5.54
CA TYR A 80 -15.02 -4.17 6.12
C TYR A 80 -16.03 -4.64 7.16
N PRO A 81 -16.87 -5.64 6.84
CA PRO A 81 -17.78 -6.26 7.79
C PRO A 81 -17.03 -7.12 8.83
N LEU A 82 -17.11 -6.74 10.11
CA LEU A 82 -16.49 -7.48 11.22
C LEU A 82 -17.25 -8.77 11.62
N ASP A 83 -18.40 -9.04 10.99
CA ASP A 83 -19.23 -10.22 11.28
C ASP A 83 -18.67 -11.53 10.68
N THR A 84 -17.63 -11.42 9.84
CA THR A 84 -16.91 -12.56 9.24
C THR A 84 -15.87 -13.18 10.17
N THR A 85 -15.40 -12.45 11.19
CA THR A 85 -14.36 -12.91 12.15
C THR A 85 -14.94 -13.47 13.45
N LEU A 86 -16.26 -13.43 13.64
CA LEU A 86 -16.92 -13.99 14.81
C LEU A 86 -17.09 -15.51 14.67
N GLU A 87 -16.60 -16.24 15.67
CA GLU A 87 -16.80 -17.69 15.78
C GLU A 87 -18.29 -18.07 15.73
N GLU A 88 -18.58 -19.26 15.23
CA GLU A 88 -19.96 -19.75 15.11
C GLU A 88 -20.61 -19.91 16.49
N GLY A 89 -21.74 -19.22 16.72
CA GLY A 89 -22.44 -19.29 18.00
C GLY A 89 -23.62 -18.33 18.14
N LEU A 90 -24.18 -18.28 19.35
CA LEU A 90 -25.26 -17.36 19.75
C LEU A 90 -24.94 -15.87 19.44
N PRO A 91 -23.71 -15.36 19.64
CA PRO A 91 -23.37 -13.97 19.34
C PRO A 91 -23.55 -13.63 17.85
N ARG A 92 -23.10 -14.51 16.95
CA ARG A 92 -23.20 -14.33 15.49
C ARG A 92 -24.66 -14.29 15.00
N ARG A 93 -25.54 -15.10 15.60
CA ARG A 93 -26.99 -15.11 15.28
C ARG A 93 -27.69 -13.83 15.74
N LEU A 94 -27.34 -13.30 16.90
CA LEU A 94 -27.89 -12.05 17.42
C LEU A 94 -27.46 -10.87 16.54
N ILE A 95 -26.18 -10.82 16.17
CA ILE A 95 -25.60 -9.78 15.30
C ILE A 95 -26.24 -9.79 13.90
N ARG A 96 -26.46 -10.97 13.31
CA ARG A 96 -27.20 -11.09 12.03
C ARG A 96 -28.62 -10.52 12.13
N ARG A 97 -29.32 -10.74 13.24
CA ARG A 97 -30.69 -10.22 13.45
C ARG A 97 -30.71 -8.70 13.64
N VAL A 98 -29.68 -8.14 14.27
CA VAL A 98 -29.48 -6.68 14.37
C VAL A 98 -29.19 -6.08 12.98
N ARG A 99 -28.35 -6.72 12.15
CA ARG A 99 -28.08 -6.25 10.77
C ARG A 99 -29.30 -6.24 9.84
N GLN A 100 -30.27 -7.13 10.06
CA GLN A 100 -31.54 -7.10 9.32
C GLN A 100 -32.31 -5.77 9.53
N HIS A 101 -32.06 -5.08 10.64
CA HIS A 101 -32.69 -3.80 10.98
C HIS A 101 -31.73 -2.61 10.88
N ALA A 102 -30.41 -2.85 10.96
CA ALA A 102 -29.36 -1.83 10.86
C ALA A 102 -28.20 -2.35 9.98
N SER A 103 -28.30 -2.16 8.66
CA SER A 103 -27.39 -2.74 7.66
C SER A 103 -25.90 -2.36 7.83
N GLY A 104 -25.62 -1.23 8.48
CA GLY A 104 -24.27 -0.74 8.79
C GLY A 104 -23.70 -1.14 10.16
N PHE A 105 -24.44 -1.89 10.98
CA PHE A 105 -23.93 -2.36 12.28
C PHE A 105 -22.72 -3.30 12.06
N LEU A 106 -21.58 -2.97 12.68
CA LEU A 106 -20.29 -3.69 12.58
C LEU A 106 -19.59 -3.65 11.20
N VAL A 107 -19.85 -2.62 10.41
CA VAL A 107 -19.06 -2.33 9.21
C VAL A 107 -18.09 -1.19 9.52
N LEU A 108 -16.78 -1.48 9.46
CA LEU A 108 -15.72 -0.46 9.63
C LEU A 108 -15.17 -0.06 8.26
N ARG A 109 -14.58 1.13 8.13
CA ARG A 109 -13.74 1.47 6.97
C ARG A 109 -12.34 0.92 7.19
N LEU A 110 -11.86 0.16 6.23
CA LEU A 110 -10.52 -0.43 6.19
C LEU A 110 -9.70 0.29 5.12
N ALA A 111 -8.50 0.71 5.48
CA ALA A 111 -7.45 1.06 4.53
C ALA A 111 -6.44 -0.10 4.47
N CYS A 112 -6.01 -0.48 3.27
CA CYS A 112 -4.97 -1.48 3.09
C CYS A 112 -3.90 -0.96 2.14
N LEU A 113 -2.63 -1.10 2.53
CA LEU A 113 -1.49 -0.88 1.66
C LEU A 113 -1.19 -2.18 0.91
N GLY A 114 -1.20 -2.12 -0.42
CA GLY A 114 -1.27 -3.26 -1.32
C GLY A 114 -2.49 -3.17 -2.25
N SER A 115 -2.69 -4.18 -3.11
CA SER A 115 -3.88 -4.29 -3.97
C SER A 115 -4.75 -5.46 -3.50
N PRO A 116 -6.10 -5.33 -3.52
CA PRO A 116 -7.01 -6.38 -3.09
C PRO A 116 -6.96 -7.60 -4.02
N CYS A 117 -6.50 -7.43 -5.26
CA CYS A 117 -6.52 -8.45 -6.31
C CYS A 117 -5.13 -8.89 -6.79
N THR A 118 -4.05 -8.40 -6.17
CA THR A 118 -2.70 -8.91 -6.42
C THR A 118 -2.33 -9.99 -5.40
N GLU A 119 -1.48 -10.92 -5.81
CA GLU A 119 -0.91 -11.97 -4.98
C GLU A 119 0.23 -11.44 -4.11
N THR A 120 0.93 -10.39 -4.56
CA THR A 120 2.04 -9.81 -3.81
C THR A 120 1.79 -8.35 -3.43
N GLY A 121 2.12 -8.01 -2.18
CA GLY A 121 2.23 -6.64 -1.67
C GLY A 121 3.58 -6.02 -2.01
N ALA A 122 4.02 -6.15 -3.26
CA ALA A 122 5.34 -5.69 -3.69
C ALA A 122 5.51 -4.18 -3.42
N ILE A 123 6.66 -3.82 -2.86
CA ILE A 123 7.07 -2.43 -2.70
C ILE A 123 7.89 -2.06 -3.92
N GLY A 124 7.39 -1.12 -4.72
CA GLY A 124 8.10 -0.64 -5.89
C GLY A 124 9.21 0.32 -5.48
N PHE A 125 10.43 0.06 -5.92
CA PHE A 125 11.56 0.99 -5.80
C PHE A 125 12.18 1.22 -7.16
N HIS A 126 12.46 2.48 -7.51
CA HIS A 126 13.16 2.78 -8.75
C HIS A 126 14.55 2.13 -8.75
N ALA A 127 15.03 1.66 -9.90
CA ALA A 127 16.34 0.98 -10.01
C ALA A 127 17.53 1.82 -9.52
N ASP A 128 17.38 3.15 -9.55
CA ASP A 128 18.38 4.12 -9.07
C ASP A 128 18.31 4.38 -7.55
N VAL A 129 17.46 3.66 -6.80
CA VAL A 129 17.36 3.75 -5.34
C VAL A 129 18.32 2.72 -4.72
N PRO A 130 19.36 3.18 -4.00
CA PRO A 130 20.23 2.30 -3.23
C PRO A 130 19.46 1.54 -2.15
N GLU A 131 19.88 0.32 -1.84
CA GLU A 131 19.21 -0.55 -0.86
C GLU A 131 19.12 0.12 0.52
N GLU A 132 20.14 0.85 0.94
CA GLU A 132 20.21 1.51 2.24
C GLU A 132 19.15 2.62 2.41
N ARG A 133 18.57 3.09 1.31
CA ARG A 133 17.51 4.11 1.32
C ARG A 133 16.11 3.52 1.31
N ARG A 134 15.95 2.24 0.99
CA ARG A 134 14.64 1.60 0.80
C ARG A 134 13.80 1.63 2.07
N GLU A 135 14.40 1.33 3.22
CA GLU A 135 13.71 1.39 4.51
C GLU A 135 13.18 2.80 4.82
N ALA A 136 13.99 3.84 4.56
CA ALA A 136 13.60 5.22 4.82
C ALA A 136 12.43 5.65 3.90
N LEU A 137 12.50 5.30 2.62
CA LEU A 137 11.43 5.60 1.65
C LEU A 137 10.15 4.82 1.95
N PHE A 138 10.27 3.55 2.33
CA PHE A 138 9.13 2.75 2.75
C PHE A 138 8.50 3.30 4.03
N GLY A 139 9.31 3.77 4.97
CA GLY A 139 8.83 4.51 6.14
C GLY A 139 7.99 5.74 5.75
N GLN A 140 8.35 6.46 4.70
CA GLN A 140 7.56 7.60 4.22
C GLN A 140 6.25 7.18 3.54
N LEU A 141 6.26 6.09 2.77
CA LEU A 141 5.03 5.50 2.23
C LEU A 141 4.08 5.11 3.36
N LEU A 142 4.58 4.48 4.43
CA LEU A 142 3.77 4.13 5.60
C LEU A 142 3.21 5.37 6.31
N THR A 143 4.02 6.41 6.51
CA THR A 143 3.52 7.67 7.10
C THR A 143 2.38 8.26 6.27
N ALA A 144 2.53 8.29 4.94
CA ALA A 144 1.50 8.83 4.06
C ALA A 144 0.25 7.95 4.02
N PHE A 145 0.40 6.63 4.07
CA PHE A 145 -0.71 5.70 4.16
C PHE A 145 -1.49 5.85 5.47
N GLU A 146 -0.79 5.99 6.60
CA GLU A 146 -1.42 6.23 7.91
C GLU A 146 -2.15 7.57 7.93
N ALA A 147 -1.59 8.62 7.32
CA ALA A 147 -2.23 9.93 7.19
C ALA A 147 -3.48 9.87 6.31
N LEU A 148 -3.39 9.20 5.14
CA LEU A 148 -4.51 8.94 4.24
C LEU A 148 -5.63 8.18 4.97
N ALA A 149 -5.30 7.11 5.69
CA ALA A 149 -6.28 6.32 6.43
C ALA A 149 -6.99 7.17 7.50
N ALA A 150 -6.26 8.04 8.20
CA ALA A 150 -6.83 8.96 9.18
C ALA A 150 -7.76 10.00 8.54
N GLU A 151 -7.36 10.61 7.42
CA GLU A 151 -8.16 11.58 6.67
C GLU A 151 -9.46 10.96 6.15
N GLU A 152 -9.39 9.70 5.70
CA GLU A 152 -10.51 8.93 5.15
C GLU A 152 -11.38 8.25 6.22
N GLY A 153 -11.10 8.51 7.51
CA GLY A 153 -11.84 7.96 8.64
C GLY A 153 -11.78 6.43 8.74
N CYS A 154 -10.69 5.82 8.27
CA CYS A 154 -10.49 4.38 8.33
C CYS A 154 -10.12 3.95 9.77
N ALA A 155 -11.00 3.14 10.38
CA ALA A 155 -10.80 2.62 11.73
C ALA A 155 -9.85 1.41 11.76
N LEU A 156 -9.65 0.77 10.60
CA LEU A 156 -8.74 -0.36 10.42
C LEU A 156 -7.68 -0.02 9.37
N MET A 157 -6.46 -0.49 9.62
CA MET A 157 -5.35 -0.42 8.67
C MET A 157 -4.70 -1.79 8.53
N GLY A 158 -4.36 -2.17 7.30
CA GLY A 158 -3.63 -3.38 7.00
C GLY A 158 -2.52 -3.14 5.98
N ILE A 159 -1.56 -4.06 5.94
CA ILE A 159 -0.61 -4.19 4.83
C ILE A 159 -0.81 -5.61 4.29
N LYS A 160 -1.13 -5.71 3.01
CA LYS A 160 -1.54 -6.96 2.39
C LYS A 160 -0.34 -7.66 1.73
N ASP A 161 -0.22 -8.96 1.94
CA ASP A 161 0.63 -9.90 1.22
C ASP A 161 2.10 -9.49 1.06
N ILE A 162 2.70 -8.93 2.12
CA ILE A 162 4.13 -8.60 2.13
C ILE A 162 4.95 -9.89 2.01
N PRO A 163 5.81 -10.05 0.99
CA PRO A 163 6.62 -11.24 0.82
C PRO A 163 7.52 -11.50 2.03
N ALA A 164 7.72 -12.77 2.42
CA ALA A 164 8.52 -13.13 3.60
C ALA A 164 9.93 -12.49 3.65
N PRO A 165 10.69 -12.37 2.54
CA PRO A 165 11.97 -11.66 2.56
C PRO A 165 11.83 -10.18 2.95
N VAL A 166 10.79 -9.51 2.45
CA VAL A 166 10.47 -8.10 2.73
C VAL A 166 9.99 -7.94 4.18
N ALA A 167 9.21 -8.90 4.68
CA ALA A 167 8.79 -8.94 6.07
C ALA A 167 9.99 -9.05 7.03
N ALA A 168 11.00 -9.83 6.65
CA ALA A 168 12.24 -9.94 7.42
C ALA A 168 13.09 -8.66 7.33
N GLU A 169 13.22 -8.08 6.13
CA GLU A 169 13.98 -6.85 5.88
C GLU A 169 13.42 -5.65 6.68
N PHE A 170 12.10 -5.46 6.67
CA PHE A 170 11.45 -4.30 7.30
C PHE A 170 10.74 -4.61 8.62
N GLY A 171 11.02 -5.75 9.25
CA GLY A 171 10.36 -6.21 10.48
C GLY A 171 10.45 -5.21 11.65
N ALA A 172 11.58 -4.51 11.79
CA ALA A 172 11.76 -3.48 12.81
C ALA A 172 10.85 -2.26 12.56
N LEU A 173 10.68 -1.86 11.30
CA LEU A 173 9.82 -0.75 10.90
C LEU A 173 8.35 -1.08 11.16
N PHE A 174 7.90 -2.29 10.79
CA PHE A 174 6.54 -2.76 11.08
C PHE A 174 6.26 -2.78 12.58
N SER A 175 7.18 -3.36 13.37
CA SER A 175 7.05 -3.44 14.83
C SER A 175 6.97 -2.05 15.47
N LYS A 176 7.83 -1.12 15.05
CA LYS A 176 7.84 0.28 15.54
C LYS A 176 6.52 1.00 15.26
N ARG A 177 5.86 0.68 14.14
CA ARG A 177 4.57 1.25 13.72
C ARG A 177 3.36 0.46 14.21
N ARG A 178 3.57 -0.60 15.01
CA ARG A 178 2.53 -1.46 15.60
C ARG A 178 1.72 -2.25 14.56
N TYR A 179 2.29 -2.51 13.39
CA TYR A 179 1.74 -3.53 12.50
C TYR A 179 2.07 -4.91 13.09
N ALA A 180 1.03 -5.72 13.31
CA ALA A 180 1.17 -7.09 13.76
C ALA A 180 1.06 -8.04 12.56
N ALA A 181 1.88 -9.09 12.55
CA ALA A 181 1.70 -10.21 11.63
C ALA A 181 0.47 -11.02 12.07
N ILE A 182 -0.35 -11.41 11.10
CA ILE A 182 -1.54 -12.25 11.28
C ILE A 182 -1.36 -13.51 10.43
#